data_AF-A0A7S1F549-F1
#
_entry.id   AF-A0A7S1F549-F1
#
_cell.length_a   1.000
_cell.length_b   1.000
_cell.length_c   1.000
_cell.angle_alpha   90.00
_cell.angle_beta   90.00
_cell.angle_gamma   90.00
#
_symmetry.space_group_name_H-M   'P 1'
#
loop_
_entity.id
_entity.type
_entity.pdbx_description
1 polymer ?
#
loop_
_entity_poly.entity_id
_entity_poly.type
_entity_poly.pdbx_seq_one_letter_code
_entity_poly.pdbx_strand_id
1 'polypeptide(L)'
;DSLTAGFRTTGHRFTPYGEPLAKALRHDIPTEVVVCGLVGLTAERMAAEMDQAVIQSEGPKVTQGLRRLLAEGGPFALVLIMCGTNDLPISTPQAVVRHINQLHAVCHQ
;
A
#
# COMPACT_ATOMS: atom_id res chain seq x y z
N ASP A 1 0.61 3.83 2.29
CA ASP A 1 -0.03 4.66 3.32
C ASP A 1 -0.64 5.93 2.68
N SER A 2 -0.79 7.03 3.42
CA SER A 2 -1.24 8.34 2.93
C SER A 2 -0.42 8.88 1.76
N LEU A 3 0.90 8.58 1.71
CA LEU A 3 1.79 9.01 0.63
C LEU A 3 1.42 8.32 -0.68
N THR A 4 1.17 7.01 -0.62
CA THR A 4 0.69 6.24 -1.78
C THR A 4 -0.73 6.62 -2.17
N ALA A 5 -1.61 6.85 -1.18
CA ALA A 5 -3.01 7.23 -1.39
C ALA A 5 -3.15 8.59 -2.10
N GLY A 6 -2.12 9.44 -1.97
CA GLY A 6 -2.05 10.77 -2.55
C GLY A 6 -2.59 11.87 -1.65
N PHE A 7 -2.65 11.65 -0.34
CA PHE A 7 -3.25 12.59 0.61
C PHE A 7 -2.58 13.97 0.53
N ARG A 8 -3.35 15.01 0.25
CA ARG A 8 -2.89 16.41 0.22
C ARG A 8 -4.02 17.36 0.62
N THR A 9 -3.67 18.63 0.85
CA THR A 9 -4.64 19.67 1.27
C THR A 9 -5.46 19.18 2.47
N THR A 10 -4.78 18.71 3.52
CA THR A 10 -5.38 18.21 4.78
C THR A 10 -6.50 17.16 4.57
N GLY A 11 -6.42 16.36 3.51
CA GLY A 11 -7.38 15.29 3.22
C GLY A 11 -8.54 15.70 2.33
N HIS A 12 -8.61 16.97 1.90
CA HIS A 12 -9.62 17.42 0.95
C HIS A 12 -9.36 16.94 -0.49
N ARG A 13 -8.12 16.56 -0.82
CA ARG A 13 -7.75 16.14 -2.18
C ARG A 13 -6.80 14.95 -2.15
N PHE A 14 -6.87 14.14 -3.21
CA PHE A 14 -6.01 12.98 -3.41
C PHE A 14 -5.40 13.00 -4.81
N THR A 15 -4.09 12.79 -4.91
CA THR A 15 -3.38 12.48 -6.17
C THR A 15 -2.51 11.26 -5.94
N PRO A 16 -3.03 10.04 -6.22
CA PRO A 16 -2.34 8.80 -5.90
C PRO A 16 -0.96 8.74 -6.55
N TYR A 17 0.02 8.20 -5.83
CA TYR A 17 1.41 8.13 -6.31
C TYR A 17 1.56 7.31 -7.60
N GLY A 18 0.68 6.33 -7.84
CA GLY A 18 0.77 5.48 -9.02
C GLY A 18 0.52 6.19 -10.35
N GLU A 19 -0.24 7.29 -10.38
CA GLU A 19 -0.49 8.04 -11.62
C GLU A 19 0.78 8.69 -12.19
N PRO A 20 1.54 9.51 -11.43
CA PRO A 20 2.81 10.03 -11.91
C PRO A 20 3.85 8.93 -12.14
N LEU A 21 3.83 7.84 -11.35
CA LEU A 21 4.72 6.69 -11.56
C LEU A 21 4.46 6.03 -12.92
N ALA A 22 3.21 5.69 -13.24
CA ALA A 22 2.83 5.11 -14.53
C ALA A 22 3.21 6.05 -15.69
N LYS A 23 2.96 7.36 -15.53
CA LYS A 23 3.33 8.36 -16.53
C LYS A 23 4.84 8.44 -16.77
N ALA A 24 5.64 8.31 -15.72
CA ALA A 24 7.09 8.34 -15.83
C ALA A 24 7.63 7.08 -16.51
N LEU A 25 7.05 5.91 -16.22
CA LEU A 25 7.52 4.63 -16.77
C LEU A 25 7.06 4.36 -18.20
N ARG A 26 5.91 4.89 -18.63
CA ARG A 26 5.25 4.54 -19.90
C ARG A 26 6.13 4.66 -21.16
N HIS A 27 7.16 5.51 -21.12
CA HIS A 27 8.02 5.75 -22.27
C HIS A 27 9.02 4.61 -22.51
N ASP A 28 9.47 3.99 -21.43
CA ASP A 28 10.48 2.92 -21.48
C ASP A 28 9.85 1.53 -21.25
N ILE A 29 8.83 1.47 -20.39
CA ILE A 29 8.18 0.24 -19.96
C ILE A 29 6.66 0.46 -19.94
N PRO A 30 5.90 -0.11 -20.89
CA PRO A 30 4.44 -0.12 -20.82
C PRO A 30 4.01 -0.79 -19.51
N THR A 31 3.55 0.03 -18.55
CA THR A 31 3.31 -0.41 -17.18
C THR A 31 1.90 -0.06 -16.77
N GLU A 32 1.12 -1.07 -16.40
CA GLU A 32 -0.13 -0.89 -15.66
C GLU A 32 0.19 -0.80 -14.16
N VAL A 33 -0.34 0.21 -13.48
CA VAL A 33 -0.08 0.44 -12.05
C VAL A 33 -1.38 0.36 -11.28
N VAL A 34 -1.50 -0.65 -10.42
CA VAL A 34 -2.59 -0.76 -9.45
C VAL A 34 -2.16 -0.10 -8.14
N VAL A 35 -3.02 0.77 -7.58
CA VAL A 35 -2.69 1.56 -6.39
C VAL A 35 -3.59 1.21 -5.21
N CYS A 36 -2.97 0.75 -4.11
CA CYS A 36 -3.66 0.25 -2.92
C CYS A 36 -3.37 1.10 -1.67
N GLY A 37 -3.02 2.37 -1.86
CA GLY A 37 -2.65 3.27 -0.76
C GLY A 37 -3.85 3.66 0.11
N LEU A 38 -3.73 3.44 1.42
CA LEU A 38 -4.73 3.83 2.43
C LEU A 38 -4.15 4.77 3.49
N VAL A 39 -4.95 5.74 3.92
CA VAL A 39 -4.57 6.79 4.88
C VAL A 39 -4.46 6.21 6.30
N GLY A 40 -3.41 6.61 7.02
CA GLY A 40 -3.24 6.28 8.45
C GLY A 40 -2.84 4.83 8.77
N LEU A 41 -2.76 3.95 7.77
CA LEU A 41 -2.40 2.55 8.03
C LEU A 41 -0.93 2.39 8.41
N THR A 42 -0.70 1.63 9.49
CA THR A 42 0.60 1.12 9.91
C THR A 42 0.97 -0.16 9.17
N ALA A 43 2.26 -0.50 9.13
CA ALA A 43 2.73 -1.78 8.59
C ALA A 43 2.16 -2.96 9.40
N GLU A 44 2.08 -2.80 10.72
CA GLU A 44 1.43 -3.78 11.60
C GLU A 44 -0.01 -4.07 11.19
N ARG A 45 -0.83 -3.03 11.00
CA ARG A 45 -2.24 -3.19 10.64
C ARG A 45 -2.41 -3.79 9.24
N MET A 46 -1.59 -3.36 8.28
CA MET A 46 -1.57 -3.96 6.94
C MET A 46 -1.26 -5.46 6.99
N ALA A 47 -0.32 -5.87 7.86
CA ALA A 47 0.02 -7.28 8.04
C ALA A 47 -1.10 -8.05 8.74
N ALA A 48 -1.69 -7.50 9.81
CA ALA A 48 -2.78 -8.14 10.53
C ALA A 48 -4.05 -8.31 9.68
N GLU A 49 -4.31 -7.40 8.75
CA GLU A 49 -5.51 -7.38 7.90
C GLU A 49 -5.27 -7.93 6.49
N MET A 50 -4.14 -8.60 6.24
CA MET A 50 -3.72 -9.02 4.88
C MET A 50 -4.72 -9.93 4.13
N ASP A 51 -5.61 -10.61 4.86
CA ASP A 51 -6.63 -11.52 4.34
C ASP A 51 -8.03 -10.91 4.33
N GLN A 52 -8.19 -9.64 4.75
CA GLN A 52 -9.51 -9.02 4.84
C GLN A 52 -10.09 -8.70 3.47
N ALA A 53 -11.39 -8.91 3.32
CA ALA A 53 -12.13 -8.55 2.10
C ALA A 53 -12.15 -7.04 1.88
N VAL A 54 -12.24 -6.27 2.97
CA VAL A 54 -12.30 -4.82 2.96
C VAL A 54 -11.52 -4.31 4.16
N ILE A 55 -10.58 -3.40 3.88
CA ILE A 55 -9.82 -2.63 4.85
C ILE A 55 -10.30 -1.19 4.77
N GLN A 56 -10.87 -0.72 5.87
CA GLN A 56 -11.30 0.68 6.01
C GLN A 56 -10.16 1.52 6.56
N SER A 57 -9.85 2.63 5.88
CA SER A 57 -8.87 3.61 6.35
C SER A 57 -9.54 4.77 7.10
N GLU A 58 -8.75 5.66 7.69
CA GLU A 58 -9.25 6.94 8.23
C GLU A 58 -9.75 7.89 7.13
N GLY A 59 -9.40 7.62 5.87
CA GLY A 59 -9.85 8.37 4.70
C GLY A 59 -11.06 7.72 4.01
N PRO A 60 -11.55 8.35 2.93
CA PRO A 60 -12.72 7.88 2.19
C PRO A 60 -12.45 6.62 1.34
N LYS A 61 -11.20 6.17 1.24
CA LYS A 61 -10.80 5.02 0.42
C LYS A 61 -10.82 3.73 1.25
N VAL A 62 -11.19 2.66 0.56
CA VAL A 62 -11.11 1.27 1.03
C VAL A 62 -10.28 0.45 0.04
N THR A 63 -9.67 -0.63 0.52
CA THR A 63 -8.99 -1.61 -0.34
C THR A 63 -9.12 -3.01 0.23
N GLN A 64 -8.64 -4.03 -0.47
CA GLN A 64 -8.58 -5.39 0.04
C GLN A 64 -7.24 -5.62 0.77
N GLY A 65 -7.19 -6.63 1.64
CA GLY A 65 -5.92 -7.10 2.19
C GLY A 65 -4.96 -7.57 1.08
N LEU A 66 -3.66 -7.40 1.31
CA LEU A 66 -2.63 -7.65 0.31
C LEU A 66 -2.71 -9.06 -0.29
N ARG A 67 -2.93 -10.10 0.53
CA ARG A 67 -3.01 -11.48 0.03
C ARG A 67 -4.18 -11.66 -0.93
N ARG A 68 -5.35 -11.11 -0.58
CA ARG A 68 -6.53 -11.17 -1.45
C ARG A 68 -6.30 -10.41 -2.75
N LEU A 69 -5.70 -9.23 -2.65
CA LEU A 69 -5.41 -8.42 -3.82
C LEU A 69 -4.48 -9.14 -4.80
N LEU A 70 -3.45 -9.82 -4.31
CA LEU A 70 -2.55 -10.62 -5.14
C LEU A 70 -3.26 -11.83 -5.77
N ALA A 71 -4.10 -12.52 -5.01
CA ALA A 71 -4.83 -13.70 -5.48
C ALA A 71 -5.93 -13.37 -6.50
N GLU A 72 -6.61 -12.23 -6.35
CA GLU A 72 -7.81 -11.87 -7.12
C GLU A 72 -7.51 -10.86 -8.24
N GLY A 73 -6.49 -10.01 -8.09
CA GLY A 73 -6.13 -8.95 -9.04
C GLY A 73 -4.96 -9.29 -9.97
N GLY A 74 -4.32 -10.45 -9.79
CA GLY A 74 -3.11 -10.84 -10.50
C GLY A 74 -3.32 -11.40 -11.92
N PRO A 75 -2.21 -11.67 -12.64
CA PRO A 75 -0.82 -11.73 -12.14
C PRO A 75 -0.13 -10.36 -12.06
N PHE A 76 0.68 -10.16 -11.01
CA PHE A 76 1.54 -8.98 -10.83
C PHE A 76 3.01 -9.34 -11.07
N ALA A 77 3.72 -8.54 -11.86
CA ALA A 77 5.16 -8.72 -12.10
C ALA A 77 6.04 -8.08 -11.01
N LEU A 78 5.53 -7.08 -10.30
CA LEU A 78 6.25 -6.33 -9.28
C LEU A 78 5.26 -5.80 -8.22
N VAL A 79 5.67 -5.84 -6.95
CA VAL A 79 4.92 -5.24 -5.84
C VAL A 79 5.80 -4.20 -5.14
N LEU A 80 5.30 -2.97 -5.01
CA LEU A 80 5.96 -1.90 -4.26
C LEU A 80 5.30 -1.75 -2.88
N ILE A 81 6.05 -2.06 -1.82
CA ILE A 81 5.60 -1.87 -0.44
C ILE A 81 6.12 -0.53 0.07
N MET A 82 5.20 0.41 0.32
CA MET A 82 5.48 1.74 0.87
C MET A 82 4.65 1.95 2.14
N CYS A 83 5.25 1.60 3.29
CA CYS A 83 4.63 1.74 4.62
C CYS A 83 5.70 1.97 5.70
N GLY A 84 5.27 2.13 6.96
CA GLY A 84 6.14 2.35 8.11
C GLY A 84 6.12 3.78 8.65
N THR A 85 5.65 4.76 7.87
CA THR A 85 5.62 6.18 8.28
C THR A 85 4.68 6.41 9.47
N ASN A 86 3.50 5.78 9.46
CA ASN A 86 2.51 5.87 10.55
C ASN A 86 2.92 5.05 11.79
N ASP A 87 3.86 4.12 11.64
CA ASP A 87 4.38 3.30 12.74
C ASP A 87 5.40 4.08 13.58
N LEU A 88 6.11 5.06 12.99
CA LEU A 88 7.20 5.81 13.64
C LEU A 88 6.86 6.36 15.04
N PRO A 89 5.65 6.89 15.30
CA PRO A 89 5.32 7.45 16.62
C PRO A 89 5.05 6.40 17.70
N ILE A 90 4.77 5.14 17.33
CA ILE A 90 4.20 4.13 18.24
C ILE A 90 4.94 2.79 18.24
N SER A 91 5.89 2.57 17.32
CA SER A 91 6.57 1.29 17.12
C SER A 91 8.09 1.44 17.10
N THR A 92 8.79 0.37 17.46
CA THR A 92 10.25 0.29 17.29
C THR A 92 10.59 -0.03 15.83
N PRO A 93 11.76 0.42 15.31
CA PRO A 93 12.19 0.08 13.95
C PRO A 93 12.19 -1.43 13.66
N GLN A 94 12.58 -2.25 14.64
CA GLN A 94 12.60 -3.71 14.50
C GLN A 94 11.19 -4.30 14.33
N ALA A 95 10.21 -3.76 15.05
CA ALA A 95 8.82 -4.17 14.89
C ALA A 95 8.29 -3.79 13.50
N VAL A 96 8.59 -2.57 13.03
CA VAL A 96 8.19 -2.11 11.68
C VAL A 96 8.78 -3.02 10.60
N VAL A 97 10.08 -3.30 10.65
CA VAL A 97 10.76 -4.19 9.70
C VAL A 97 10.16 -5.60 9.73
N ARG A 98 9.80 -6.13 10.91
CA ARG A 98 9.15 -7.43 11.03
C ARG A 98 7.82 -7.47 10.28
N HIS A 99 6.97 -6.46 10.41
CA HIS A 99 5.69 -6.40 9.70
C HIS A 99 5.88 -6.20 8.19
N ILE A 100 6.85 -5.38 7.77
CA ILE A 100 7.23 -5.25 6.36
C ILE A 100 7.68 -6.58 5.78
N ASN A 101 8.47 -7.37 6.52
CA ASN A 101 8.91 -8.69 6.10
C ASN A 101 7.73 -9.67 5.93
N GLN A 102 6.70 -9.59 6.78
CA GLN A 102 5.48 -10.38 6.62
C GLN A 102 4.74 -10.01 5.33
N LEU A 103 4.58 -8.71 5.06
CA LEU A 103 3.97 -8.22 3.81
C LEU A 103 4.77 -8.68 2.58
N HIS A 104 6.09 -8.53 2.63
CA HIS A 104 6.99 -8.95 1.55
C HIS A 104 6.91 -10.45 1.28
N ALA A 105 6.86 -11.29 2.33
CA ALA A 105 6.78 -12.74 2.17
C ALA A 105 5.53 -13.19 1.40
N VAL A 106 4.39 -12.49 1.57
CA VAL A 106 3.14 -12.80 0.87
C VAL A 106 3.22 -12.49 -0.63
N CYS A 107 4.07 -11.56 -1.05
CA CYS A 107 4.26 -11.24 -2.46
C CYS A 107 4.91 -12.37 -3.28
N HIS A 108 5.47 -13.40 -2.62
CA HIS A 108 6.16 -14.53 -3.25
C HIS A 108 5.36 -15.84 -3.19
N GLN A 109 4.10 -15.78 -2.73
CA GLN A 109 3.20 -16.94 -2.59
C GLN A 109 2.18 -16.92 -3.72
#